data_AF-A0A0C2C3I6-F1
#
_entry.id   AF-A0A0C2C3I6-F1
#
_cell.length_a   1.000
_cell.length_b   1.000
_cell.length_c   1.000
_cell.angle_alpha   90.00
_cell.angle_beta   90.00
_cell.angle_gamma   90.00
#
_symmetry.space_group_name_H-M   'P 1'
#
loop_
_entity.id
_entity.type
_entity.pdbx_description
1 polymer ?
#
loop_
_entity_poly.entity_id
_entity_poly.type
_entity_poly.pdbx_seq_one_letter_code
_entity_poly.pdbx_strand_id
1 'polypeptide(L)'
;MIRTSKFRAFLYPSPGSCTGNKVYPNCKMSIAARQVKLETAYADLVKECNRRHTQLVDAGKYHRFVRQVDDLSDWLHEKAHLASSEDYGRDLEDCVQLTEKFETVVRELAAAGERVANVQRSQEELLRSGHPYAASIRAKGTDLNSLWTSVNEAATERQQALAGARQVHRFDQEADETLNWLGDKEATGVAMENEDLAHADLATIKVQMQRHDEFVHGMRAVEKQ
;
A
#
# COMPACT_ATOMS: atom_id res chain seq x y z
N MET A 1 34.46 23.19 -20.72
CA MET A 1 35.62 23.98 -21.18
C MET A 1 35.55 24.15 -22.70
N ILE A 2 34.78 25.13 -23.19
CA ILE A 2 34.81 25.49 -24.61
C ILE A 2 36.04 26.39 -24.79
N ARG A 3 36.95 25.92 -25.64
CA ARG A 3 38.28 26.49 -25.89
C ARG A 3 38.22 28.00 -26.12
N THR A 4 38.89 28.76 -25.26
CA THR A 4 39.33 30.14 -25.46
C THR A 4 40.22 30.32 -26.71
N SER A 5 40.58 29.22 -27.41
CA SER A 5 41.38 29.24 -28.62
C SER A 5 40.74 29.94 -29.83
N LYS A 6 39.40 30.08 -29.91
CA LYS A 6 38.78 30.72 -31.08
C LYS A 6 38.86 32.25 -31.08
N PHE A 7 39.05 32.89 -29.92
CA PHE A 7 39.24 34.35 -29.85
C PHE A 7 40.70 34.78 -29.95
N ARG A 8 41.65 33.87 -29.70
CA ARG A 8 43.09 34.18 -29.78
C ARG A 8 43.61 34.30 -31.22
N ALA A 9 42.85 33.82 -32.21
CA ALA A 9 43.24 33.81 -33.62
C ALA A 9 43.09 35.18 -34.32
N PHE A 10 42.42 36.16 -33.71
CA PHE A 10 42.21 37.49 -34.32
C PHE A 10 43.19 38.57 -33.82
N LEU A 11 44.14 38.23 -32.94
CA LEU A 11 45.00 39.22 -32.26
C LEU A 11 46.48 39.20 -32.65
N TYR A 12 46.88 38.49 -33.71
CA TYR A 12 48.23 38.59 -34.24
C TYR A 12 48.22 38.71 -35.77
N PRO A 13 48.47 39.90 -36.34
CA PRO A 13 48.88 39.98 -37.73
C PRO A 13 50.29 39.41 -37.85
N SER A 14 50.48 38.58 -38.90
CA SER A 14 51.77 38.04 -39.32
C SER A 14 52.84 39.15 -39.39
N PRO A 15 54.12 38.88 -39.03
CA PRO A 15 55.17 39.90 -39.01
C PRO A 15 55.59 40.25 -40.45
N GLY A 16 54.81 41.12 -41.10
CA GLY A 16 55.17 41.84 -42.31
C GLY A 16 55.48 43.29 -41.95
N SER A 17 56.68 43.73 -42.32
CA SER A 17 57.29 45.05 -42.14
C SER A 17 56.33 46.24 -42.23
N CYS A 18 56.11 46.92 -41.10
CA CYS A 18 55.58 48.29 -41.05
C CYS A 18 56.48 49.14 -40.15
N THR A 19 57.45 49.81 -40.76
CA THR A 19 58.19 50.93 -40.15
C THR A 19 57.26 52.12 -40.04
N GLY A 20 56.81 52.47 -38.82
CA GLY A 20 55.97 53.64 -38.60
C GLY A 20 55.40 53.67 -37.20
N ASN A 21 56.05 54.45 -36.32
CA ASN A 21 55.64 54.68 -34.94
C ASN A 21 54.33 55.49 -34.90
N LYS A 22 53.17 54.82 -34.98
CA LYS A 22 51.87 55.37 -34.56
C LYS A 22 51.29 54.45 -33.49
N VAL A 23 51.59 54.78 -32.24
CA VAL A 23 50.86 54.24 -31.09
C VAL A 23 49.42 54.74 -31.22
N TYR A 24 48.45 53.82 -31.36
CA TYR A 24 47.02 54.12 -31.26
C TYR A 24 46.54 53.79 -29.84
N PRO A 25 46.79 54.64 -28.82
CA PRO A 25 46.39 54.37 -27.44
C PRO A 25 44.88 54.26 -27.28
N ASN A 26 44.11 54.99 -28.10
CA ASN A 26 42.65 54.99 -28.07
C ASN A 26 42.03 53.66 -28.57
N CYS A 27 42.64 52.98 -29.55
CA CYS A 27 42.14 51.69 -30.05
C CYS A 27 42.40 50.55 -29.04
N LYS A 28 43.53 50.58 -28.32
CA LYS A 28 43.82 49.58 -27.27
C LYS A 28 42.81 49.65 -26.12
N MET A 29 42.45 50.87 -25.67
CA MET A 29 41.40 51.08 -24.66
C MET A 29 40.01 50.63 -25.15
N SER A 30 39.69 50.86 -26.42
CA SER A 30 38.42 50.44 -27.04
C SER A 30 38.29 48.91 -27.16
N ILE A 31 39.39 48.21 -27.50
CA ILE A 31 39.44 46.75 -27.57
C ILE A 31 39.32 46.13 -26.17
N ALA A 32 40.06 46.66 -25.19
CA ALA A 32 39.98 46.19 -23.80
C ALA A 32 38.56 46.37 -23.21
N ALA A 33 37.92 47.52 -23.45
CA ALA A 33 36.55 47.76 -23.01
C ALA A 33 35.54 46.79 -23.64
N ARG A 34 35.72 46.44 -24.93
CA ARG A 34 34.90 45.41 -25.60
C ARG A 34 35.15 44.01 -25.05
N GLN A 35 36.40 43.68 -24.72
CA GLN A 35 36.77 42.40 -24.13
C GLN A 35 36.09 42.21 -22.77
N VAL A 36 36.16 43.21 -21.89
CA VAL A 36 35.48 43.16 -20.58
C VAL A 36 33.97 42.96 -20.75
N LYS A 37 33.33 43.71 -21.66
CA LYS A 37 31.89 43.54 -21.95
C LYS A 37 31.56 42.12 -22.42
N LEU A 38 32.39 41.53 -23.28
CA LEU A 38 32.19 40.18 -23.77
C LEU A 38 32.36 39.14 -22.66
N GLU A 39 33.38 39.30 -21.82
CA GLU A 39 33.64 38.43 -20.67
C GLU A 39 32.49 38.49 -19.66
N THR A 40 31.99 39.68 -19.33
CA THR A 40 30.81 39.85 -18.47
C THR A 40 29.56 39.22 -19.08
N ALA A 41 29.26 39.50 -20.35
CA ALA A 41 28.09 38.94 -21.02
C ALA A 41 28.15 37.41 -21.10
N TYR A 42 29.33 36.83 -21.32
CA TYR A 42 29.52 35.38 -21.30
C TYR A 42 29.32 34.81 -19.90
N ALA A 43 29.87 35.45 -18.86
CA ALA A 43 29.68 35.03 -17.47
C ALA A 43 28.20 35.06 -17.06
N ASP A 44 27.47 36.11 -17.43
CA ASP A 44 26.03 36.24 -17.16
C ASP A 44 25.23 35.16 -17.89
N LEU A 45 25.55 34.89 -19.16
CA LEU A 45 24.92 33.81 -19.92
C LEU A 45 25.15 32.44 -19.26
N VAL A 46 26.38 32.15 -18.83
CA VAL A 46 26.69 30.89 -18.13
C VAL A 46 25.90 30.78 -16.82
N LYS A 47 25.82 31.86 -16.05
CA LYS A 47 25.01 31.91 -14.81
C LYS A 47 23.55 31.60 -15.09
N GLU A 48 22.98 32.21 -16.14
CA GLU A 48 21.58 32.00 -16.52
C GLU A 48 21.32 30.56 -17.03
N CYS A 49 22.25 30.01 -17.82
CA CYS A 49 22.18 28.61 -18.25
C CYS A 49 22.21 27.64 -17.05
N ASN A 50 23.10 27.87 -16.08
CA ASN A 50 23.18 27.04 -14.87
C ASN A 50 21.91 27.15 -14.02
N ARG A 51 21.36 28.37 -13.87
CA ARG A 51 20.09 28.59 -13.15
C ARG A 51 18.95 27.81 -13.80
N ARG A 52 18.82 27.89 -15.14
CA ARG A 52 17.81 27.14 -15.89
C ARG A 52 18.01 25.62 -15.74
N HIS A 53 19.24 25.14 -15.77
CA HIS A 53 19.54 23.72 -15.59
C HIS A 53 19.04 23.22 -14.22
N THR A 54 19.37 23.94 -13.13
CA THR A 54 18.89 23.60 -11.79
C THR A 54 17.36 23.58 -11.73
N GLN A 55 16.70 24.61 -12.27
CA GLN A 55 15.22 24.67 -12.29
C GLN A 55 14.57 23.48 -13.03
N LEU A 56 15.17 23.05 -14.14
CA LEU A 56 14.67 21.89 -14.90
C LEU A 56 14.87 20.58 -14.14
N VAL A 57 16.01 20.41 -13.47
CA VAL A 57 16.28 19.23 -12.63
C VAL A 57 15.30 19.18 -11.46
N ASP A 58 15.11 20.30 -10.76
CA ASP A 58 14.20 20.41 -9.62
C ASP A 58 12.75 20.13 -10.02
N ALA A 59 12.29 20.74 -11.12
CA ALA A 59 10.96 20.45 -11.68
C ALA A 59 10.80 18.97 -12.03
N GLY A 60 11.82 18.35 -12.64
CA GLY A 60 11.82 16.92 -12.95
C GLY A 60 11.70 16.03 -11.70
N LYS A 61 12.40 16.38 -10.61
CA LYS A 61 12.29 15.66 -9.33
C LYS A 61 10.90 15.83 -8.71
N TYR A 62 10.37 17.05 -8.70
CA TYR A 62 9.03 17.34 -8.18
C TYR A 62 7.95 16.55 -8.93
N HIS A 63 7.94 16.57 -10.26
CA HIS A 63 6.94 15.84 -11.04
C HIS A 63 7.06 14.32 -10.89
N ARG A 64 8.28 13.79 -10.70
CA ARG A 64 8.48 12.38 -10.36
C ARG A 64 7.84 12.04 -9.02
N PHE A 65 8.09 12.84 -7.99
CA PHE A 65 7.47 12.68 -6.67
C PHE A 65 5.94 12.72 -6.76
N VAL A 66 5.37 13.72 -7.44
CA VAL A 66 3.91 13.84 -7.61
C VAL A 66 3.34 12.59 -8.25
N ARG A 67 3.94 12.08 -9.33
CA ARG A 67 3.49 10.85 -9.96
C ARG A 67 3.59 9.64 -9.03
N GLN A 68 4.68 9.50 -8.27
CA GLN A 68 4.81 8.41 -7.32
C GLN A 68 3.75 8.45 -6.21
N VAL A 69 3.39 9.66 -5.75
CA VAL A 69 2.29 9.85 -4.80
C VAL A 69 0.97 9.45 -5.43
N ASP A 70 0.66 9.99 -6.61
CA ASP A 70 -0.63 9.76 -7.26
C ASP A 70 -0.82 8.26 -7.60
N ASP A 71 0.20 7.60 -8.19
CA ASP A 71 0.20 6.16 -8.50
C ASP A 71 -0.01 5.30 -7.24
N LEU A 72 0.55 5.71 -6.10
CA LEU A 72 0.41 4.99 -4.84
C LEU A 72 -0.94 5.28 -4.16
N SER A 73 -1.45 6.50 -4.23
CA SER A 73 -2.76 6.89 -3.72
C SER A 73 -3.88 6.15 -4.44
N ASP A 74 -3.82 6.07 -5.77
CA ASP A 74 -4.82 5.32 -6.57
C ASP A 74 -4.85 3.84 -6.17
N TRP A 75 -3.67 3.24 -6.04
CA TRP A 75 -3.53 1.86 -5.56
C TRP A 75 -4.05 1.69 -4.12
N LEU A 76 -3.81 2.65 -3.24
CA LEU A 76 -4.32 2.60 -1.87
C LEU A 76 -5.84 2.73 -1.81
N HIS A 77 -6.45 3.55 -2.68
CA HIS A 77 -7.91 3.63 -2.77
C HIS A 77 -8.53 2.31 -3.24
N GLU A 78 -7.90 1.60 -4.18
CA GLU A 78 -8.31 0.24 -4.55
C GLU A 78 -8.26 -0.70 -3.34
N LYS A 79 -7.16 -0.69 -2.57
CA LYS A 79 -7.03 -1.54 -1.38
C LYS A 79 -7.99 -1.15 -0.26
N ALA A 80 -8.26 0.14 -0.10
CA ALA A 80 -9.28 0.65 0.82
C ALA A 80 -10.64 0.03 0.52
N HIS A 81 -11.04 0.00 -0.76
CA HIS A 81 -12.31 -0.60 -1.15
C HIS A 81 -12.41 -2.09 -0.79
N LEU A 82 -11.32 -2.85 -0.99
CA LEU A 82 -11.26 -4.26 -0.58
C LEU A 82 -11.29 -4.43 0.95
N ALA A 83 -10.64 -3.53 1.68
CA ALA A 83 -10.62 -3.51 3.14
C ALA A 83 -11.98 -3.12 3.76
N SER A 84 -12.78 -2.30 3.07
CA SER A 84 -14.10 -1.86 3.52
C SER A 84 -15.25 -2.79 3.12
N SER A 85 -14.97 -3.95 2.53
CA SER A 85 -16.01 -4.94 2.26
C SER A 85 -16.63 -5.42 3.59
N GLU A 86 -17.95 -5.64 3.58
CA GLU A 86 -18.71 -6.23 4.70
C GLU A 86 -19.23 -7.63 4.35
N ASP A 87 -18.68 -8.26 3.30
CA ASP A 87 -18.95 -9.66 2.99
C ASP A 87 -18.13 -10.56 3.92
N TYR A 88 -18.85 -11.40 4.67
CA TYR A 88 -18.33 -12.34 5.66
C TYR A 88 -18.63 -13.81 5.33
N GLY A 89 -19.23 -14.08 4.17
CA GLY A 89 -19.63 -15.42 3.75
C GLY A 89 -20.93 -15.89 4.40
N ARG A 90 -21.63 -16.79 3.71
CA ARG A 90 -22.91 -17.38 4.16
C ARG A 90 -22.74 -18.63 5.02
N ASP A 91 -21.56 -19.24 4.99
CA ASP A 91 -21.20 -20.43 5.74
C ASP A 91 -19.70 -20.43 6.09
N LEU A 92 -19.26 -21.45 6.84
CA LEU A 92 -17.88 -21.57 7.30
C LEU A 92 -16.88 -21.69 6.14
N GLU A 93 -17.24 -22.40 5.07
CA GLU A 93 -16.35 -22.60 3.92
C GLU A 93 -16.13 -21.29 3.16
N ASP A 94 -17.21 -20.57 2.86
CA ASP A 94 -17.16 -19.27 2.20
C ASP A 94 -16.38 -18.25 3.04
N CYS A 95 -16.57 -18.24 4.36
CA CYS A 95 -15.83 -17.36 5.28
C CYS A 95 -14.32 -17.65 5.29
N VAL A 96 -13.93 -18.92 5.25
CA VAL A 96 -12.52 -19.34 5.14
C VAL A 96 -11.91 -18.87 3.82
N GLN A 97 -12.61 -19.07 2.70
CA GLN A 97 -12.14 -18.60 1.39
C GLN A 97 -11.99 -17.07 1.34
N LEU A 98 -12.92 -16.32 1.93
CA LEU A 98 -12.81 -14.86 2.03
C LEU A 98 -11.61 -14.43 2.86
N THR A 99 -11.33 -15.14 3.96
CA THR A 99 -10.16 -14.92 4.81
C THR A 99 -8.86 -15.11 4.02
N GLU A 100 -8.71 -16.24 3.31
CA GLU A 100 -7.51 -16.53 2.50
C GLU A 100 -7.29 -15.51 1.38
N LYS A 101 -8.37 -15.11 0.70
CA LYS A 101 -8.32 -14.04 -0.31
C LYS A 101 -7.84 -12.73 0.32
N PHE A 102 -8.37 -12.38 1.49
CA PHE A 102 -8.01 -11.13 2.16
C PHE A 102 -6.59 -11.13 2.72
N GLU A 103 -6.05 -12.29 3.13
CA GLU A 103 -4.63 -12.40 3.49
C GLU A 103 -3.69 -11.97 2.35
N THR A 104 -4.10 -12.17 1.09
CA THR A 104 -3.33 -11.70 -0.06
C THR A 104 -3.23 -10.17 -0.06
N VAL A 105 -4.33 -9.47 0.21
CA VAL A 105 -4.35 -8.00 0.33
C VAL A 105 -3.45 -7.53 1.47
N VAL A 106 -3.46 -8.22 2.60
CA VAL A 106 -2.61 -7.89 3.76
C VAL A 106 -1.12 -8.05 3.43
N ARG A 107 -0.75 -9.12 2.70
CA ARG A 107 0.63 -9.31 2.23
C ARG A 107 1.05 -8.23 1.23
N GLU A 108 0.16 -7.84 0.32
CA GLU A 108 0.41 -6.76 -0.63
C GLU A 108 0.62 -5.41 0.08
N LEU A 109 -0.19 -5.10 1.11
CA LEU A 109 0.02 -3.94 1.97
C LEU A 109 1.39 -4.03 2.66
N ALA A 110 1.73 -5.14 3.32
CA ALA A 110 3.03 -5.28 3.97
C ALA A 110 4.20 -5.01 3.00
N ALA A 111 4.13 -5.52 1.77
CA ALA A 111 5.15 -5.27 0.74
C ALA A 111 5.18 -3.82 0.24
N ALA A 112 4.05 -3.12 0.25
CA ALA A 112 3.95 -1.72 -0.18
C ALA A 112 4.61 -0.73 0.80
N GLY A 113 4.90 -1.14 2.05
CA GLY A 113 5.57 -0.30 3.04
C GLY A 113 6.89 0.32 2.54
N GLU A 114 7.69 -0.44 1.78
CA GLU A 114 8.93 0.08 1.20
C GLU A 114 8.66 1.12 0.09
N ARG A 115 7.58 0.98 -0.69
CA ARG A 115 7.18 1.97 -1.69
C ARG A 115 6.80 3.30 -1.02
N VAL A 116 6.03 3.24 0.08
CA VAL A 116 5.67 4.42 0.89
C VAL A 116 6.92 5.09 1.45
N ALA A 117 7.86 4.31 2.02
CA ALA A 117 9.12 4.83 2.54
C ALA A 117 9.99 5.50 1.45
N ASN A 118 10.00 4.96 0.23
CA ASN A 118 10.69 5.57 -0.91
C ASN A 118 10.08 6.94 -1.30
N VAL A 119 8.75 7.06 -1.27
CA VAL A 119 8.06 8.33 -1.53
C VAL A 119 8.37 9.35 -0.44
N GLN A 120 8.37 8.95 0.83
CA GLN A 120 8.74 9.80 1.96
C GLN A 120 10.19 10.29 1.86
N ARG A 121 11.15 9.42 1.51
CA ARG A 121 12.54 9.85 1.26
C ARG A 121 12.63 10.87 0.12
N SER A 122 11.85 10.69 -0.95
CA SER A 122 11.80 11.63 -2.07
C SER A 122 11.21 12.98 -1.65
N GLN A 123 10.18 12.96 -0.81
CA GLN A 123 9.57 14.14 -0.20
C GLN A 123 10.60 14.92 0.64
N GLU A 124 11.32 14.23 1.52
CA GLU A 124 12.36 14.82 2.38
C GLU A 124 13.50 15.44 1.57
N GLU A 125 13.96 14.77 0.51
CA GLU A 125 14.99 15.31 -0.37
C GLU A 125 14.56 16.65 -1.00
N LEU A 126 13.33 16.70 -1.53
CA LEU A 126 12.76 17.91 -2.13
C LEU A 126 12.54 19.04 -1.11
N LEU A 127 12.15 18.70 0.12
CA LEU A 127 11.99 19.71 1.17
C LEU A 127 13.34 20.26 1.63
N ARG A 128 14.36 19.39 1.76
CA ARG A 128 15.72 19.79 2.14
C ARG A 128 16.39 20.66 1.08
N SER A 129 16.03 20.50 -0.20
CA SER A 129 16.55 21.37 -1.27
C SER A 129 15.93 22.77 -1.29
N GLY A 130 14.95 23.06 -0.42
CA GLY A 130 14.25 24.35 -0.41
C GLY A 130 13.38 24.56 -1.65
N HIS A 131 12.77 23.49 -2.17
CA HIS A 131 11.99 23.53 -3.41
C HIS A 131 10.85 24.59 -3.36
N PRO A 132 10.60 25.36 -4.43
CA PRO A 132 9.56 26.40 -4.44
C PRO A 132 8.15 25.91 -4.08
N TYR A 133 7.85 24.64 -4.37
CA TYR A 133 6.56 23.99 -4.07
C TYR A 133 6.53 23.24 -2.73
N ALA A 134 7.36 23.62 -1.75
CA ALA A 134 7.46 22.93 -0.46
C ALA A 134 6.11 22.72 0.25
N ALA A 135 5.19 23.69 0.17
CA ALA A 135 3.85 23.55 0.75
C ALA A 135 3.04 22.41 0.10
N SER A 136 3.06 22.33 -1.23
CA SER A 136 2.38 21.25 -1.97
C SER A 136 3.01 19.88 -1.71
N ILE A 137 4.35 19.83 -1.65
CA ILE A 137 5.10 18.60 -1.33
C ILE A 137 4.71 18.08 0.06
N ARG A 138 4.62 18.98 1.06
CA ARG A 138 4.17 18.61 2.41
C ARG A 138 2.74 18.10 2.41
N ALA A 139 1.81 18.83 1.79
CA ALA A 139 0.40 18.44 1.73
C ALA A 139 0.24 17.04 1.12
N LYS A 140 0.78 16.82 -0.09
CA LYS A 140 0.71 15.51 -0.77
C LYS A 140 1.32 14.37 0.05
N GLY A 141 2.44 14.61 0.71
CA GLY A 141 3.06 13.60 1.58
C GLY A 141 2.24 13.28 2.81
N THR A 142 1.66 14.30 3.47
CA THR A 142 0.77 14.12 4.62
C THR A 142 -0.51 13.39 4.24
N ASP A 143 -1.11 13.73 3.10
CA ASP A 143 -2.33 13.10 2.60
C ASP A 143 -2.09 11.61 2.31
N LEU A 144 -0.99 11.30 1.60
CA LEU A 144 -0.59 9.92 1.34
C LEU A 144 -0.35 9.12 2.63
N ASN A 145 0.33 9.72 3.60
CA ASN A 145 0.61 9.05 4.88
C ASN A 145 -0.68 8.81 5.69
N SER A 146 -1.61 9.76 5.66
CA SER A 146 -2.91 9.62 6.32
C SER A 146 -3.73 8.50 5.66
N LEU A 147 -3.77 8.46 4.33
CA LEU A 147 -4.41 7.39 3.57
C LEU A 147 -3.78 6.03 3.87
N TRP A 148 -2.45 5.95 3.88
CA TRP A 148 -1.70 4.75 4.22
C TRP A 148 -2.09 4.20 5.60
N THR A 149 -2.10 5.05 6.63
CA THR A 149 -2.50 4.66 7.98
C THR A 149 -3.94 4.16 8.01
N SER A 150 -4.88 4.93 7.44
CA SER A 150 -6.30 4.57 7.42
C SER A 150 -6.57 3.23 6.72
N VAL A 151 -5.87 2.94 5.60
CA VAL A 151 -6.03 1.66 4.89
C VAL A 151 -5.49 0.49 5.71
N ASN A 152 -4.38 0.66 6.43
CA ASN A 152 -3.85 -0.39 7.31
C ASN A 152 -4.76 -0.64 8.52
N GLU A 153 -5.35 0.41 9.08
CA GLU A 153 -6.36 0.30 10.14
C GLU A 153 -7.60 -0.46 9.65
N ALA A 154 -8.20 -0.05 8.53
CA ALA A 154 -9.34 -0.73 7.92
C ALA A 154 -9.03 -2.20 7.58
N ALA A 155 -7.82 -2.49 7.09
CA ALA A 155 -7.40 -3.86 6.82
C ALA A 155 -7.33 -4.69 8.11
N THR A 156 -6.81 -4.11 9.19
CA THR A 156 -6.76 -4.77 10.51
C THR A 156 -8.16 -5.05 11.04
N GLU A 157 -9.07 -4.09 10.94
CA GLU A 157 -10.47 -4.23 11.35
C GLU A 157 -11.16 -5.35 10.56
N ARG A 158 -10.99 -5.40 9.24
CA ARG A 158 -11.58 -6.46 8.41
C ARG A 158 -11.00 -7.84 8.71
N GLN A 159 -9.70 -7.96 9.01
CA GLN A 159 -9.13 -9.23 9.48
C GLN A 159 -9.79 -9.72 10.77
N GLN A 160 -10.00 -8.81 11.73
CA GLN A 160 -10.67 -9.13 13.00
C GLN A 160 -12.13 -9.51 12.78
N ALA A 161 -12.85 -8.77 11.91
CA ALA A 161 -14.24 -9.05 11.59
C ALA A 161 -14.42 -10.42 10.91
N LEU A 162 -13.57 -10.77 9.94
CA LEU A 162 -13.56 -12.09 9.30
C LEU A 162 -13.24 -13.21 10.31
N ALA A 163 -12.29 -12.97 11.22
CA ALA A 163 -11.99 -13.94 12.28
C ALA A 163 -13.18 -14.14 13.24
N GLY A 164 -13.90 -13.07 13.58
CA GLY A 164 -15.12 -13.12 14.38
C GLY A 164 -16.24 -13.86 13.67
N ALA A 165 -16.52 -13.53 12.40
CA ALA A 165 -17.52 -14.21 11.58
C ALA A 165 -17.24 -15.71 11.46
N ARG A 166 -15.97 -16.09 11.29
CA ARG A 166 -15.56 -17.49 11.26
C ARG A 166 -15.89 -18.22 12.57
N GLN A 167 -15.73 -17.57 13.72
CA GLN A 167 -16.09 -18.17 15.01
C GLN A 167 -17.60 -18.39 15.13
N VAL A 168 -18.40 -17.42 14.67
CA VAL A 168 -19.87 -17.54 14.65
C VAL A 168 -20.30 -18.69 13.75
N HIS A 169 -19.83 -18.75 12.51
CA HIS A 169 -20.15 -19.84 11.58
C HIS A 169 -19.77 -21.22 12.13
N ARG A 170 -18.63 -21.32 12.80
CA ARG A 170 -18.20 -22.56 13.44
C ARG A 170 -19.13 -22.95 14.59
N PHE A 171 -19.52 -21.98 15.42
CA PHE A 171 -20.45 -22.22 16.53
C PHE A 171 -21.81 -22.66 16.02
N ASP A 172 -22.36 -22.00 14.99
CA ASP A 172 -23.65 -22.35 14.40
C ASP A 172 -23.64 -23.78 13.86
N GLN A 173 -22.55 -24.19 13.18
CA GLN A 173 -22.37 -25.57 12.74
C GLN A 173 -22.35 -26.56 13.92
N GLU A 174 -21.56 -26.28 14.97
CA GLU A 174 -21.47 -27.12 16.17
C GLU A 174 -22.83 -27.21 16.91
N ALA A 175 -23.60 -26.12 16.94
CA ALA A 175 -24.92 -26.06 17.51
C ALA A 175 -25.93 -26.88 16.70
N ASP A 176 -25.94 -26.75 15.37
CA ASP A 176 -26.82 -27.52 14.49
C ASP A 176 -26.53 -29.02 14.55
N GLU A 177 -25.25 -29.41 14.58
CA GLU A 177 -24.84 -30.81 14.79
C GLU A 177 -25.37 -31.35 16.12
N THR A 178 -25.28 -30.55 17.18
CA THR A 178 -25.78 -30.91 18.52
C THR A 178 -27.31 -31.00 18.54
N LEU A 179 -28.01 -30.04 17.92
CA LEU A 179 -29.47 -30.03 17.84
C LEU A 179 -30.01 -31.21 17.04
N ASN A 180 -29.40 -31.53 15.91
CA ASN A 180 -29.76 -32.71 15.11
C ASN A 180 -29.56 -34.00 15.90
N TRP A 181 -28.43 -34.12 16.62
CA TRP A 181 -28.20 -35.25 17.50
C TRP A 181 -29.25 -35.36 18.62
N LEU A 182 -29.63 -34.24 19.25
CA LEU A 182 -30.72 -34.22 20.25
C LEU A 182 -32.04 -34.67 19.62
N GLY A 183 -32.41 -34.17 18.45
CA GLY A 183 -33.62 -34.55 17.73
C GLY A 183 -33.68 -36.04 17.43
N ASP A 184 -32.56 -36.65 17.01
CA ASP A 184 -32.45 -38.10 16.81
C ASP A 184 -32.67 -38.88 18.11
N LYS A 185 -32.18 -38.37 19.25
CA LYS A 185 -32.39 -38.99 20.56
C LYS A 185 -33.83 -38.85 21.03
N GLU A 186 -34.44 -37.69 20.86
CA GLU A 186 -35.87 -37.46 21.17
C GLU A 186 -36.76 -38.37 20.33
N ALA A 187 -36.51 -38.49 19.02
CA ALA A 187 -37.24 -39.39 18.14
C ALA A 187 -37.11 -40.86 18.57
N THR A 188 -35.91 -41.27 19.00
CA THR A 188 -35.68 -42.62 19.53
C THR A 188 -36.45 -42.85 20.83
N GLY A 189 -36.46 -41.87 21.75
CA GLY A 189 -37.23 -41.93 22.99
C GLY A 189 -38.74 -42.04 22.74
N VAL A 190 -39.29 -41.20 21.87
CA VAL A 190 -40.71 -41.23 21.47
C VAL A 190 -41.07 -42.56 20.80
N ALA A 191 -40.17 -43.14 19.98
CA ALA A 191 -40.40 -44.45 19.38
C ALA A 191 -40.52 -45.55 20.44
N MET A 192 -39.74 -45.48 21.53
CA MET A 192 -39.82 -46.42 22.64
C MET A 192 -41.09 -46.26 23.48
N GLU A 193 -41.61 -45.03 23.64
CA GLU A 193 -42.87 -44.78 24.37
C GLU A 193 -44.11 -45.31 23.65
N ASN A 194 -44.09 -45.36 22.32
CA ASN A 194 -45.22 -45.81 21.50
C ASN A 194 -45.27 -47.34 21.30
N GLU A 195 -44.35 -48.11 21.91
CA GLU A 195 -44.39 -49.58 21.84
C GLU A 195 -45.56 -50.13 22.68
N ASP A 196 -46.40 -51.00 22.08
CA ASP A 196 -47.59 -51.56 22.76
C ASP A 196 -47.18 -52.56 23.85
N LEU A 197 -47.22 -52.08 25.10
CA LEU A 197 -46.92 -52.87 26.29
C LEU A 197 -48.12 -53.68 26.80
N ALA A 198 -49.34 -53.39 26.34
CA ALA A 198 -50.54 -53.99 26.89
C ALA A 198 -50.65 -55.49 26.57
N HIS A 199 -50.00 -55.94 25.50
CA HIS A 199 -50.05 -57.32 25.01
C HIS A 199 -48.66 -57.97 24.92
N ALA A 200 -47.62 -57.32 25.44
CA ALA A 200 -46.24 -57.81 25.42
C ALA A 200 -46.01 -58.93 26.46
N ASP A 201 -45.19 -59.92 26.09
CA ASP A 201 -44.77 -60.98 27.02
C ASP A 201 -43.55 -60.56 27.86
N LEU A 202 -43.23 -61.35 28.90
CA LEU A 202 -42.12 -61.04 29.81
C LEU A 202 -40.75 -61.00 29.10
N ALA A 203 -40.57 -61.78 28.04
CA ALA A 203 -39.33 -61.78 27.26
C ALA A 203 -39.18 -60.45 26.50
N THR A 204 -40.24 -59.98 25.85
CA THR A 204 -40.29 -58.70 25.13
C THR A 204 -40.06 -57.52 26.08
N ILE A 205 -40.72 -57.52 27.25
CA ILE A 205 -40.54 -56.48 28.27
C ILE A 205 -39.07 -56.41 28.74
N LYS A 206 -38.41 -57.55 28.96
CA LYS A 206 -36.98 -57.57 29.34
C LYS A 206 -36.07 -56.98 28.27
N VAL A 207 -36.35 -57.25 26.99
CA VAL A 207 -35.60 -56.66 25.87
C VAL A 207 -35.81 -55.15 25.81
N GLN A 208 -37.04 -54.67 26.01
CA GLN A 208 -37.34 -53.24 26.03
C GLN A 208 -36.67 -52.51 27.20
N MET A 209 -36.66 -53.12 28.40
CA MET A 209 -35.91 -52.59 29.55
C MET A 209 -34.42 -52.49 29.25
N GLN A 210 -33.83 -53.52 28.64
CA GLN A 210 -32.42 -53.50 28.27
C GLN A 210 -32.11 -52.39 27.25
N ARG A 211 -32.94 -52.23 26.21
CA ARG A 211 -32.81 -51.14 25.22
C ARG A 211 -32.93 -49.76 25.88
N HIS A 212 -33.82 -49.61 26.86
CA HIS A 212 -33.98 -48.37 27.61
C HIS A 212 -32.76 -48.07 28.48
N ASP A 213 -32.22 -49.06 29.18
CA ASP A 213 -31.02 -48.88 29.99
C ASP A 213 -29.81 -48.51 29.12
N GLU A 214 -29.67 -49.12 27.94
CA GLU A 214 -28.64 -48.78 26.95
C GLU A 214 -28.81 -47.34 26.43
N PHE A 215 -30.04 -46.92 26.12
CA PHE A 215 -30.34 -45.54 25.70
C PHE A 215 -30.01 -44.52 26.79
N VAL A 216 -30.46 -44.75 28.04
CA VAL A 216 -30.17 -43.88 29.19
C VAL A 216 -28.67 -43.83 29.50
N HIS A 217 -27.98 -44.97 29.36
CA HIS A 217 -26.53 -45.00 29.52
C HIS A 217 -25.82 -44.15 28.46
N GLY A 218 -26.26 -44.24 27.20
CA GLY A 218 -25.76 -43.41 26.10
C GLY A 218 -25.99 -41.92 26.32
N MET A 219 -27.15 -41.51 26.83
CA MET A 219 -27.47 -40.12 27.15
C MET A 219 -26.55 -39.55 28.24
N ARG A 220 -26.28 -40.30 29.31
CA ARG A 220 -25.43 -39.87 30.43
C ARG A 220 -23.94 -39.74 30.08
N ALA A 221 -23.50 -40.42 29.02
CA ALA A 221 -22.11 -40.33 28.57
C ALA A 221 -21.78 -38.95 27.98
N VAL A 222 -22.77 -38.25 27.42
CA VAL A 222 -22.62 -36.96 26.74
C VAL A 222 -22.58 -35.79 27.73
N GLU A 223 -23.19 -35.90 28.91
CA GLU A 223 -23.17 -34.89 29.98
C GLU A 223 -21.77 -34.60 30.55
N LYS A 224 -20.76 -35.42 30.23
CA LYS A 224 -19.40 -35.36 30.79
C LYS A 224 -18.33 -34.86 29.82
N GLN A 225 -18.68 -34.55 28.58
CA GLN A 225 -17.78 -33.97 27.59
C GLN A 225 -17.97 -32.46 27.50
#